data_AF-A0A268EZR3-F1
#
_entry.id   AF-A0A268EZR3-F1
#
_cell.length_a   1.000
_cell.length_b   1.000
_cell.length_c   1.000
_cell.angle_alpha   90.00
_cell.angle_beta   90.00
_cell.angle_gamma   90.00
#
_symmetry.space_group_name_H-M   'P 1'
#
loop_
_entity.id
_entity.type
_entity.pdbx_description
1 polymer ?
#
loop_
_entity_poly.entity_id
_entity_poly.type
_entity_poly.pdbx_seq_one_letter_code
_entity_poly.pdbx_strand_id
1 'polypeptide(L)'
;MEHAKTGHSVTDHARTDDIETGYSEADHLKEDHPELVGSMPYVKDTALPASAFDGDWDIAIATPIGNMQVMLSISSVDGQIQGQATQANETVPFLNPVLKDGKLIWSLRVTKPMRLNLKFEVAVETDRMTGVAKAGMLPASKLTGTRRS
;
A
#
# COMPACT_ATOMS: atom_id res chain seq x y z
N MET A 1 -64.10 -45.13 -2.08
CA MET A 1 -64.98 -44.29 -1.23
C MET A 1 -64.97 -44.88 0.16
N GLU A 2 -64.74 -44.03 1.16
CA GLU A 2 -65.03 -44.27 2.60
C GLU A 2 -64.16 -45.34 3.31
N HIS A 3 -63.47 -45.11 4.43
CA HIS A 3 -63.33 -43.96 5.34
C HIS A 3 -62.03 -44.10 6.13
N ALA A 4 -61.41 -42.98 6.45
CA ALA A 4 -60.34 -42.86 7.43
C ALA A 4 -60.87 -43.02 8.86
N LYS A 5 -60.05 -43.54 9.78
CA LYS A 5 -60.16 -43.22 11.22
C LYS A 5 -58.80 -43.06 11.87
N THR A 6 -58.56 -41.82 12.28
CA THR A 6 -57.64 -41.34 13.31
C THR A 6 -57.87 -41.99 14.67
N GLY A 7 -56.80 -42.13 15.46
CA GLY A 7 -56.87 -42.33 16.91
C GLY A 7 -55.48 -42.36 17.53
N HIS A 8 -54.97 -41.21 17.94
CA HIS A 8 -53.75 -41.07 18.76
C HIS A 8 -54.07 -41.20 20.26
N SER A 9 -53.03 -41.59 20.99
CA SER A 9 -52.69 -41.21 22.37
C SER A 9 -52.91 -42.26 23.44
N VAL A 10 -51.80 -42.80 23.96
CA VAL A 10 -51.63 -43.13 25.38
C VAL A 10 -50.21 -42.73 25.80
N THR A 11 -50.16 -42.08 26.96
CA THR A 11 -49.08 -41.35 27.59
C THR A 11 -48.10 -42.25 28.37
N ASP A 12 -46.92 -41.67 28.57
CA ASP A 12 -46.16 -41.61 29.83
C ASP A 12 -44.99 -42.56 30.08
N HIS A 13 -44.10 -42.00 30.88
CA HIS A 13 -42.67 -42.19 30.99
C HIS A 13 -42.29 -43.42 31.81
N ALA A 14 -41.21 -44.08 31.41
CA ALA A 14 -40.35 -44.79 32.33
C ALA A 14 -38.89 -44.70 31.86
N ARG A 15 -38.06 -44.21 32.78
CA ARG A 15 -36.61 -44.05 32.74
C ARG A 15 -35.94 -45.35 33.20
N THR A 16 -34.88 -45.76 32.51
CA THR A 16 -33.72 -46.57 32.98
C THR A 16 -32.62 -46.31 31.96
N ASP A 17 -31.60 -45.50 32.25
CA ASP A 17 -30.36 -45.83 32.97
C ASP A 17 -29.44 -46.81 32.21
N ASP A 18 -28.17 -46.40 32.17
CA ASP A 18 -26.94 -47.19 32.01
C ASP A 18 -26.42 -47.54 30.60
N ILE A 19 -25.42 -46.76 30.15
CA ILE A 19 -24.29 -47.26 29.35
C ILE A 19 -22.98 -46.75 29.97
N GLU A 20 -22.36 -47.59 30.80
CA GLU A 20 -20.89 -47.73 30.99
C GLU A 20 -20.35 -48.57 29.81
N THR A 21 -19.11 -48.52 29.30
CA THR A 21 -17.81 -48.09 29.82
C THR A 21 -16.78 -48.02 28.67
N GLY A 22 -15.69 -47.28 28.92
CA GLY A 22 -14.35 -47.51 28.37
C GLY A 22 -13.96 -46.55 27.24
N TYR A 23 -12.93 -45.69 27.35
CA TYR A 23 -11.66 -45.83 28.04
C TYR A 23 -11.22 -44.53 28.73
N SER A 24 -10.55 -44.71 29.88
CA SER A 24 -9.99 -43.71 30.78
C SER A 24 -8.47 -43.68 30.66
N GLU A 25 -7.87 -42.50 30.79
CA GLU A 25 -6.64 -42.13 31.52
C GLU A 25 -6.34 -40.67 31.10
N ALA A 26 -6.64 -39.62 31.89
CA ALA A 26 -5.99 -39.22 33.15
C ALA A 26 -4.46 -39.33 33.02
N ASP A 27 -3.63 -38.31 33.17
CA ASP A 27 -3.68 -37.05 33.89
C ASP A 27 -2.62 -36.12 33.27
N HIS A 28 -2.81 -34.81 33.36
CA HIS A 28 -1.80 -33.89 33.90
C HIS A 28 -2.43 -32.47 34.04
N LEU A 29 -3.02 -32.27 35.23
CA LEU A 29 -3.10 -31.04 36.02
C LEU A 29 -1.89 -30.08 35.76
N LYS A 30 -1.94 -28.74 35.73
CA LYS A 30 -2.88 -27.72 36.25
C LYS A 30 -2.48 -26.33 35.69
N GLU A 31 -3.50 -25.48 35.49
CA GLU A 31 -3.61 -24.05 35.87
C GLU A 31 -2.38 -23.11 35.75
N ASP A 32 -2.48 -22.09 34.89
CA ASP A 32 -2.83 -20.72 35.31
C ASP A 32 -2.98 -19.83 34.05
N HIS A 33 -4.08 -19.08 33.95
CA HIS A 33 -4.30 -18.09 32.90
C HIS A 33 -4.06 -16.71 33.52
N PRO A 34 -3.24 -15.87 32.88
CA PRO A 34 -3.67 -14.49 32.76
C PRO A 34 -3.61 -14.01 31.33
N GLU A 35 -4.67 -13.33 30.93
CA GLU A 35 -4.76 -12.51 29.74
C GLU A 35 -3.51 -11.64 29.59
N LEU A 36 -2.75 -11.84 28.52
CA LEU A 36 -1.87 -10.78 28.02
C LEU A 36 -2.64 -9.98 26.98
N VAL A 37 -3.39 -9.01 27.52
CA VAL A 37 -3.66 -7.73 26.89
C VAL A 37 -2.36 -7.22 26.26
N GLY A 38 -2.30 -7.32 24.95
CA GLY A 38 -1.31 -6.69 24.11
C GLY A 38 -2.03 -6.25 22.86
N SER A 39 -2.74 -5.13 22.95
CA SER A 39 -2.99 -4.27 21.82
C SER A 39 -1.66 -4.03 21.12
N MET A 40 -1.30 -4.89 20.16
CA MET A 40 -0.31 -4.53 19.17
C MET A 40 -0.89 -3.30 18.50
N PRO A 41 -0.31 -2.09 18.64
CA PRO A 41 -0.64 -1.08 17.68
C PRO A 41 -0.24 -1.72 16.35
N TYR A 42 -1.22 -2.07 15.53
CA TYR A 42 -0.97 -2.23 14.11
C TYR A 42 -0.59 -0.82 13.66
N VAL A 43 0.67 -0.46 13.87
CA VAL A 43 1.28 0.69 13.23
C VAL A 43 1.21 0.30 11.76
N LYS A 44 0.20 0.81 11.06
CA LYS A 44 0.30 1.02 9.62
C LYS A 44 1.40 2.04 9.42
N ASP A 45 2.63 1.60 9.56
CA ASP A 45 3.73 2.16 8.82
C ASP A 45 3.65 1.53 7.42
N THR A 46 2.51 1.71 6.76
CA THR A 46 2.34 1.22 5.39
C THR A 46 3.06 2.23 4.51
N ALA A 47 4.36 2.03 4.35
CA ALA A 47 5.12 2.70 3.31
C ALA A 47 4.31 2.61 2.00
N LEU A 48 4.16 3.74 1.30
CA LEU A 48 3.35 3.80 0.09
C LEU A 48 3.86 2.76 -0.92
N PRO A 49 2.96 1.95 -1.53
CA PRO A 49 3.37 1.00 -2.55
C PRO A 49 3.85 1.74 -3.80
N ALA A 50 4.65 1.07 -4.64
CA ALA A 50 5.14 1.62 -5.90
C ALA A 50 4.00 2.13 -6.80
N SER A 51 2.89 1.39 -6.84
CA SER A 51 1.72 1.74 -7.63
C SER A 51 1.04 3.04 -7.21
N ALA A 52 1.32 3.58 -6.02
CA ALA A 52 0.81 4.88 -5.62
C ALA A 52 1.32 6.01 -6.54
N PHE A 53 2.46 5.81 -7.19
CA PHE A 53 3.07 6.79 -8.09
C PHE A 53 2.62 6.63 -9.56
N ASP A 54 1.90 5.56 -9.92
CA ASP A 54 1.60 5.19 -11.30
C ASP A 54 0.64 6.17 -12.01
N GLY A 55 1.00 6.60 -13.21
CA GLY A 55 0.18 7.49 -14.03
C GLY A 55 0.98 8.66 -14.60
N ASP A 56 0.24 9.54 -15.27
CA ASP A 56 0.80 10.77 -15.81
C ASP A 56 0.61 11.93 -14.83
N TRP A 57 1.64 12.75 -14.68
CA TRP A 57 1.67 13.85 -13.71
C TRP A 57 2.09 15.16 -14.38
N ASP A 58 1.32 16.22 -14.13
CA ASP A 58 1.72 17.59 -14.43
C ASP A 58 2.50 18.17 -13.26
N ILE A 59 3.78 18.47 -13.46
CA ILE A 59 4.70 18.92 -12.43
C ILE A 59 5.16 20.35 -12.71
N ALA A 60 5.11 21.18 -11.66
CA ALA A 60 5.74 22.49 -11.60
C ALA A 60 6.93 22.48 -10.63
N ILE A 61 8.07 23.02 -11.09
CA ILE A 61 9.30 23.16 -10.30
C ILE A 61 9.67 24.64 -10.19
N ALA A 62 9.79 25.14 -8.96
CA ALA A 62 10.19 26.52 -8.69
C ALA A 62 11.72 26.67 -8.82
N THR A 63 12.18 27.10 -10.00
CA THR A 63 13.61 27.34 -10.27
C THR A 63 13.96 28.81 -10.03
N PRO A 64 15.24 29.17 -9.79
CA PRO A 64 15.64 30.57 -9.61
C PRO A 64 15.28 31.50 -10.78
N ILE A 65 15.12 30.94 -11.99
CA ILE A 65 14.78 31.69 -13.21
C ILE A 65 13.29 31.64 -13.55
N GLY A 66 12.45 30.99 -12.72
CA GLY A 66 11.01 30.89 -12.93
C GLY A 66 10.45 29.48 -12.72
N ASN A 67 9.15 29.34 -12.96
CA ASN A 67 8.47 28.04 -12.85
C ASN A 67 8.68 27.22 -14.11
N MET A 68 9.13 25.98 -13.91
CA MET A 68 9.40 25.03 -14.97
C MET A 68 8.33 23.94 -14.97
N GLN A 69 7.69 23.70 -16.13
CA GLN A 69 6.70 22.64 -16.31
C GLN A 69 7.34 21.37 -16.87
N VAL A 70 6.95 20.22 -16.32
CA VAL A 70 7.42 18.88 -16.70
C VAL A 70 6.25 17.91 -16.61
N MET A 71 6.11 17.03 -17.60
CA MET A 71 5.18 15.89 -17.53
C MET A 71 5.97 14.65 -17.10
N LEU A 72 5.52 13.94 -16.06
CA LEU A 72 6.06 12.62 -15.73
C LEU A 72 5.09 11.55 -16.19
N SER A 73 5.62 10.45 -16.74
CA SER A 73 4.87 9.20 -16.93
C SER A 73 5.54 8.13 -16.08
N ILE A 74 4.81 7.59 -15.11
CA ILE A 74 5.33 6.63 -14.12
C ILE A 74 4.51 5.35 -14.20
N SER A 75 5.17 4.20 -14.11
CA SER A 75 4.50 2.91 -13.94
C SER A 75 5.32 2.00 -13.03
N SER A 76 4.65 1.02 -12.44
CA SER A 76 5.27 0.01 -11.59
C SER A 76 5.00 -1.39 -12.12
N VAL A 77 6.03 -2.25 -12.08
CA VAL A 77 5.96 -3.66 -12.46
C VAL A 77 6.65 -4.46 -11.36
N ASP A 78 5.95 -5.41 -10.74
CA ASP A 78 6.47 -6.23 -9.64
C ASP A 78 7.11 -5.41 -8.49
N GLY A 79 6.53 -4.23 -8.22
CA GLY A 79 7.02 -3.30 -7.20
C GLY A 79 8.24 -2.46 -7.60
N GLN A 80 8.78 -2.63 -8.80
CA GLN A 80 9.83 -1.79 -9.36
C GLN A 80 9.23 -0.62 -10.13
N ILE A 81 9.71 0.59 -9.85
CA ILE A 81 9.28 1.80 -10.57
C ILE A 81 10.11 1.99 -11.84
N GLN A 82 9.42 2.37 -12.90
CA GLN A 82 9.99 2.90 -14.12
C GLN A 82 9.25 4.19 -14.48
N GLY A 83 9.92 5.08 -15.21
CA GLY A 83 9.29 6.32 -15.61
C GLY A 83 10.16 7.17 -16.51
N GLN A 84 9.54 8.23 -17.01
CA GLN A 84 10.17 9.20 -17.90
C GLN A 84 9.63 10.60 -17.60
N ALA A 85 10.46 11.60 -17.85
CA ALA A 85 10.10 13.00 -17.76
C ALA A 85 10.14 13.62 -19.15
N THR A 86 9.09 14.32 -19.53
CA THR A 86 8.97 15.04 -20.80
C THR A 86 8.88 16.54 -20.53
N GLN A 87 9.74 17.30 -21.21
CA GLN A 87 9.70 18.75 -21.21
C GLN A 87 9.90 19.26 -22.64
N ALA A 88 8.99 20.11 -23.11
CA ALA A 88 8.95 20.56 -24.50
C ALA A 88 9.04 19.36 -25.47
N ASN A 89 10.17 19.20 -26.16
CA ASN A 89 10.40 18.13 -27.14
C ASN A 89 11.45 17.10 -26.68
N GLU A 90 11.84 17.11 -25.40
CA GLU A 90 12.82 16.16 -24.83
C GLU A 90 12.12 15.26 -23.81
N THR A 91 12.31 13.94 -23.98
CA THR A 91 11.89 12.92 -23.02
C THR A 91 13.12 12.20 -22.49
N VAL A 92 13.26 12.15 -21.16
CA VAL A 92 14.40 11.56 -20.48
C VAL A 92 13.91 10.47 -19.52
N PRO A 93 14.42 9.22 -19.61
CA PRO A 93 14.03 8.17 -18.68
C PRO A 93 14.60 8.43 -17.28
N PHE A 94 13.93 7.90 -16.27
CA PHE A 94 14.39 7.93 -14.89
C PHE A 94 15.67 7.09 -14.77
N LEU A 95 16.63 7.60 -14.02
CA LEU A 95 17.84 6.88 -13.65
C LEU A 95 17.75 6.49 -12.18
N ASN A 96 17.94 5.19 -11.91
CA ASN A 96 17.96 4.59 -10.58
C ASN A 96 16.76 5.01 -9.70
N PRO A 97 15.51 4.79 -10.15
CA PRO A 97 14.34 5.03 -9.31
C PRO A 97 14.38 4.09 -8.09
N VAL A 98 14.20 4.66 -6.90
CA VAL A 98 14.18 3.93 -5.62
C VAL A 98 13.05 4.47 -4.75
N LEU A 99 12.29 3.57 -4.15
CA LEU A 99 11.38 3.90 -3.06
C LEU A 99 12.09 3.77 -1.74
N LYS A 100 12.04 4.83 -0.94
CA LYS A 100 12.61 4.86 0.40
C LYS A 100 11.72 5.69 1.30
N ASP A 101 11.32 5.14 2.44
CA ASP A 101 10.54 5.84 3.48
C ASP A 101 9.28 6.53 2.90
N GLY A 102 8.57 5.85 1.99
CA GLY A 102 7.36 6.37 1.33
C GLY A 102 7.62 7.44 0.25
N LYS A 103 8.88 7.72 -0.09
CA LYS A 103 9.27 8.68 -1.13
C LYS A 103 9.88 7.99 -2.33
N LEU A 104 9.59 8.52 -3.51
CA LEU A 104 10.27 8.15 -4.74
C LEU A 104 11.45 9.08 -4.99
N ILE A 105 12.63 8.48 -5.16
CA ILE A 105 13.89 9.16 -5.44
C ILE A 105 14.41 8.68 -6.79
N TRP A 106 14.76 9.59 -7.69
CA TRP A 106 15.36 9.25 -8.99
C TRP A 106 16.28 10.37 -9.48
N SER A 107 17.00 10.12 -10.57
CA SER A 107 17.77 11.14 -11.26
C SER A 107 17.37 11.28 -12.73
N LEU A 108 17.59 12.47 -13.28
CA LEU A 108 17.55 12.74 -14.72
C LEU A 108 18.89 13.31 -15.17
N ARG A 109 19.34 12.91 -16.35
CA ARG A 109 20.52 13.50 -17.01
C ARG A 109 20.04 14.36 -18.17
N VAL A 110 20.07 15.68 -17.96
CA VAL A 110 19.76 16.68 -19.00
C VAL A 110 21.07 17.04 -19.70
N THR A 111 21.02 17.18 -21.03
CA THR A 111 22.24 17.46 -21.82
C THR A 111 22.23 18.82 -22.52
N LYS A 112 21.08 19.49 -22.62
CA LYS A 112 20.93 20.77 -23.32
C LYS A 112 20.12 21.77 -22.49
N PRO A 113 20.41 23.09 -22.60
CA PRO A 113 21.59 23.67 -23.25
C PRO A 113 22.89 23.41 -22.46
N MET A 114 22.79 22.99 -21.20
CA MET A 114 23.90 22.61 -20.33
C MET A 114 23.71 21.18 -19.80
N ARG A 115 24.81 20.46 -19.58
CA ARG A 115 24.77 19.13 -18.98
C ARG A 115 24.55 19.25 -17.47
N LEU A 116 23.45 18.70 -16.98
CA LEU A 116 23.09 18.68 -15.56
C LEU A 116 22.63 17.28 -15.16
N ASN A 117 22.98 16.87 -13.95
CA ASN A 117 22.35 15.73 -13.29
C ASN A 117 21.40 16.29 -12.22
N LEU A 118 20.11 16.00 -12.39
CA LEU A 118 19.06 16.42 -11.48
C LEU A 118 18.69 15.23 -10.60
N LYS A 119 18.60 15.46 -9.29
CA LYS A 119 18.07 14.48 -8.33
C LYS A 119 16.70 14.95 -7.85
N PHE A 120 15.74 14.04 -7.83
CA PHE A 120 14.38 14.28 -7.37
C PHE A 120 14.09 13.43 -6.16
N GLU A 121 13.28 13.96 -5.25
CA GLU A 121 12.72 13.24 -4.11
C GLU A 121 11.29 13.75 -3.92
N VAL A 122 10.30 12.87 -4.08
CA VAL A 122 8.88 13.23 -4.03
C VAL A 122 8.07 12.25 -3.20
N ALA A 123 6.98 12.74 -2.64
CA ALA A 123 5.91 11.97 -2.02
C ALA A 123 4.61 12.22 -2.77
N VAL A 124 3.69 11.26 -2.67
CA VAL A 124 2.36 11.34 -3.27
C VAL A 124 1.30 11.20 -2.18
N GLU A 125 0.30 12.07 -2.24
CA GLU A 125 -0.92 12.01 -1.47
C GLU A 125 -2.10 12.02 -2.44
N THR A 126 -2.73 10.85 -2.66
CA THR A 126 -3.81 10.65 -3.64
C THR A 126 -3.37 11.08 -5.05
N ASP A 127 -3.75 12.28 -5.49
CA ASP A 127 -3.45 12.84 -6.82
C ASP A 127 -2.55 14.07 -6.74
N ARG A 128 -1.92 14.32 -5.58
CA ARG A 128 -0.99 15.42 -5.37
C ARG A 128 0.41 14.86 -5.18
N MET A 129 1.37 15.39 -5.94
CA MET A 129 2.78 15.11 -5.77
C MET A 129 3.46 16.34 -5.16
N THR A 130 4.29 16.13 -4.15
CA THR A 130 5.12 17.19 -3.56
C THR A 130 6.54 16.70 -3.35
N GLY A 131 7.51 17.59 -3.43
CA GLY A 131 8.89 17.20 -3.22
C GLY A 131 9.89 18.28 -3.58
N VAL A 132 11.08 17.83 -3.95
CA VAL A 132 12.18 18.70 -4.34
C VAL A 132 12.93 18.17 -5.56
N ALA A 133 13.50 19.11 -6.32
CA ALA A 133 14.47 18.86 -7.38
C ALA A 133 15.78 19.56 -7.05
N LYS A 134 16.92 18.87 -7.18
CA LYS A 134 18.26 19.41 -6.89
C LYS A 134 19.20 19.22 -8.06
N ALA A 135 19.90 20.30 -8.44
CA ALA A 135 20.90 20.29 -9.49
C ALA A 135 22.31 20.49 -8.91
N GLY A 136 23.08 19.40 -8.75
CA GLY A 136 24.44 19.48 -8.21
C GLY A 136 24.52 20.18 -6.85
N MET A 137 25.34 21.23 -6.76
CA MET A 137 25.56 22.01 -5.53
C MET A 137 24.51 23.11 -5.29
N LEU A 138 23.56 23.32 -6.20
CA LEU A 138 22.56 24.36 -6.05
C LEU A 138 21.57 24.03 -4.91
N PRO A 139 20.92 25.05 -4.32
CA PRO A 139 19.79 24.86 -3.43
C PRO A 139 18.70 24.01 -4.09
N ALA A 140 17.95 23.28 -3.27
CA ALA A 140 16.82 22.48 -3.76
C ALA A 140 15.66 23.38 -4.19
N SER A 141 15.10 23.10 -5.37
CA SER A 141 13.88 23.71 -5.89
C SER A 141 12.66 22.94 -5.39
N LYS A 142 11.61 23.66 -4.97
CA LYS A 142 10.33 23.05 -4.62
C LYS A 142 9.68 22.44 -5.87
N LEU A 143 9.13 21.24 -5.72
CA LEU A 143 8.38 20.52 -6.74
C LEU A 143 6.94 20.29 -6.24
N THR A 144 5.97 20.55 -7.09
CA THR A 144 4.56 20.24 -6.87
C THR A 144 3.95 19.67 -8.14
N GLY A 145 2.96 18.81 -8.04
CA GLY A 145 2.25 18.32 -9.21
C GLY A 145 0.91 17.68 -8.93
N THR A 146 0.19 17.40 -10.01
CA THR A 146 -1.14 16.79 -10.00
C THR A 146 -1.20 15.63 -10.99
N ARG A 147 -1.83 14.53 -10.58
CA ARG A 147 -2.08 13.39 -11.47
C ARG A 147 -3.10 13.80 -12.53
N ARG A 148 -2.89 13.40 -13.77
CA ARG A 148 -3.89 13.52 -14.83
C ARG A 148 -4.97 12.46 -14.61
N SER A 149 -6.22 12.90 -14.59
CA SER A 149 -7.43 12.05 -14.50
C SER A 149 -7.73 11.34 -15.80
#